data_AF-A0A452YKX0-F1
#
_entry.id   AF-A0A452YKX0-F1
#
_cell.length_a   1.000
_cell.length_b   1.000
_cell.length_c   1.000
_cell.angle_alpha   90.00
_cell.angle_beta   90.00
_cell.angle_gamma   90.00
#
_symmetry.space_group_name_H-M   'P 1'
#
loop_
_entity.id
_entity.type
_entity.pdbx_description
1 polymer ?
#
loop_
_entity_poly.entity_id
_entity_poly.type
_entity_poly.pdbx_seq_one_letter_code
_entity_poly.pdbx_strand_id
1 'polypeptide(L)'
;AYSVLPIYDKIVPTLLDAGVWKLPETCNFSIGVPVGPMLAKATKSVSEIIDKFQGREYTCEYKYDGERAQIHCMEDGTVEIYSRNAERNTGKYPDVVDAISRIRKPTVKSFVLDCEIVAYDREKKRILPFQILSTRARKGVTINDIKVSVCTFGFDILYINGKPLLQEQLKVRREVFFNWQLQLHQMTSRRYKNFLTYLSTPVVKG
;
A
#
# COMPACT_ATOMS: atom_id res chain seq x y z
N ALA A 1 -15.71 12.24 -4.48
CA ALA A 1 -15.82 12.47 -3.02
C ALA A 1 -15.74 11.15 -2.25
N TYR A 2 -16.77 10.28 -2.30
CA TYR A 2 -16.81 9.05 -1.47
C TYR A 2 -15.60 8.13 -1.60
N SER A 3 -15.11 7.86 -2.83
CA SER A 3 -13.94 6.98 -3.03
C SER A 3 -12.64 7.51 -2.41
N VAL A 4 -12.58 8.80 -2.05
CA VAL A 4 -11.39 9.48 -1.51
C VAL A 4 -11.54 9.78 -0.02
N LEU A 5 -12.77 10.02 0.43
CA LEU A 5 -13.11 10.29 1.82
C LEU A 5 -14.43 9.57 2.15
N PRO A 6 -14.41 8.25 2.44
CA PRO A 6 -15.62 7.45 2.67
C PRO A 6 -16.25 7.71 4.06
N ILE A 7 -16.47 8.98 4.41
CA ILE A 7 -17.05 9.43 5.69
C ILE A 7 -18.35 10.18 5.40
N TYR A 8 -19.49 9.52 5.62
CA TYR A 8 -20.80 10.12 5.38
C TYR A 8 -21.06 11.36 6.24
N ASP A 9 -20.59 11.37 7.49
CA ASP A 9 -20.73 12.50 8.41
C ASP A 9 -20.04 13.79 7.92
N LYS A 10 -19.09 13.67 6.97
CA LYS A 10 -18.49 14.83 6.29
C LYS A 10 -19.19 15.10 4.95
N ILE A 11 -19.46 14.06 4.17
CA ILE A 11 -20.03 14.22 2.83
C ILE A 11 -21.46 14.79 2.87
N VAL A 12 -22.32 14.27 3.74
CA VAL A 12 -23.75 14.63 3.76
C VAL A 12 -23.94 16.10 4.15
N PRO A 13 -23.33 16.63 5.24
CA PRO A 13 -23.49 18.05 5.57
C PRO A 13 -22.95 18.96 4.46
N THR A 14 -21.79 18.65 3.88
CA THR A 14 -21.23 19.50 2.82
C THR A 14 -22.05 19.45 1.53
N LEU A 15 -22.67 18.32 1.23
CA LEU A 15 -23.60 18.22 0.10
C LEU A 15 -24.84 19.10 0.30
N LEU A 16 -25.37 19.14 1.52
CA LEU A 16 -26.54 19.94 1.86
C LEU A 16 -26.24 21.45 1.87
N ASP A 17 -25.07 21.85 2.34
CA ASP A 17 -24.67 23.26 2.48
C ASP A 17 -24.13 23.85 1.17
N ALA A 18 -23.17 23.16 0.54
CA ALA A 18 -22.37 23.70 -0.57
C ALA A 18 -22.78 23.13 -1.94
N GLY A 19 -23.62 22.11 -1.97
CA GLY A 19 -24.04 21.40 -3.18
C GLY A 19 -22.98 20.44 -3.73
N VAL A 20 -23.39 19.63 -4.72
CA VAL A 20 -22.57 18.53 -5.27
C VAL A 20 -21.25 19.00 -5.91
N TRP A 21 -21.25 20.20 -6.51
CA TRP A 21 -20.12 20.72 -7.26
C TRP A 21 -18.94 21.14 -6.37
N LYS A 22 -19.21 21.52 -5.11
CA LYS A 22 -18.19 21.91 -4.13
C LYS A 22 -17.67 20.73 -3.29
N LEU A 23 -18.23 19.53 -3.45
CA LEU A 23 -17.77 18.34 -2.74
C LEU A 23 -16.30 17.98 -3.02
N PRO A 24 -15.76 18.08 -4.26
CA PRO A 24 -14.35 17.75 -4.52
C PRO A 24 -13.37 18.69 -3.81
N GLU A 25 -13.77 19.94 -3.57
CA GLU A 25 -12.94 20.96 -2.92
C GLU A 25 -12.83 20.72 -1.41
N THR A 26 -13.92 20.25 -0.81
CA THR A 26 -14.10 20.10 0.63
C THR A 26 -13.88 18.67 1.13
N CYS A 27 -14.34 17.67 0.38
CA CYS A 27 -14.21 16.25 0.69
C CYS A 27 -13.04 15.64 -0.12
N ASN A 28 -11.84 16.05 0.25
CA ASN A 28 -10.59 15.61 -0.35
C ASN A 28 -9.88 14.52 0.48
N PHE A 29 -8.77 14.01 -0.05
CA PHE A 29 -8.00 12.94 0.57
C PHE A 29 -7.48 13.37 1.94
N SER A 30 -7.69 12.52 2.95
CA SER A 30 -7.14 12.72 4.29
C SER A 30 -6.31 11.50 4.68
N ILE A 31 -5.09 11.72 5.14
CA ILE A 31 -4.27 10.66 5.71
C ILE A 31 -4.95 10.08 6.96
N GLY A 32 -4.89 8.75 7.16
CA GLY A 32 -5.66 8.04 8.19
C GLY A 32 -7.08 7.69 7.79
N VAL A 33 -7.52 8.10 6.59
CA VAL A 33 -8.76 7.61 6.01
C VAL A 33 -8.42 6.76 4.79
N PRO A 34 -8.81 5.47 4.77
CA PRO A 34 -8.52 4.62 3.62
C PRO A 34 -9.30 5.08 2.39
N VAL A 35 -8.65 5.01 1.24
CA VAL A 35 -9.26 5.31 -0.06
C VAL A 35 -9.70 4.03 -0.75
N GLY A 36 -10.79 4.15 -1.52
CA GLY A 36 -11.31 3.06 -2.32
C GLY A 36 -10.24 2.51 -3.27
N PRO A 37 -10.01 1.18 -3.29
CA PRO A 37 -8.95 0.59 -4.09
C PRO A 37 -9.25 0.73 -5.59
N MET A 38 -8.20 0.99 -6.38
CA MET A 38 -8.30 0.81 -7.83
C MET A 38 -8.51 -0.70 -8.15
N LEU A 39 -9.56 -1.00 -8.91
CA LEU A 39 -9.94 -2.36 -9.28
C LEU A 39 -9.42 -2.73 -10.67
N ALA A 40 -9.07 -4.00 -10.86
CA ALA A 40 -8.67 -4.54 -12.15
C ALA A 40 -9.87 -5.17 -12.89
N LYS A 41 -9.88 -5.03 -14.22
CA LYS A 41 -10.82 -5.74 -15.10
C LYS A 41 -10.14 -7.02 -15.61
N ALA A 42 -10.78 -8.16 -15.38
CA ALA A 42 -10.30 -9.43 -15.94
C ALA A 42 -10.29 -9.36 -17.47
N THR A 43 -9.21 -9.86 -18.06
CA THR A 43 -8.97 -9.85 -19.50
C THR A 43 -8.53 -11.26 -19.90
N LYS A 44 -9.09 -11.82 -20.97
CA LYS A 44 -8.92 -13.24 -21.32
C LYS A 44 -7.76 -13.49 -22.29
N SER A 45 -7.26 -12.46 -22.95
CA SER A 45 -6.17 -12.56 -23.92
C SER A 45 -5.27 -11.34 -23.93
N VAL A 46 -4.05 -11.52 -24.44
CA VAL A 46 -3.11 -10.41 -24.66
C VAL A 46 -3.63 -9.45 -25.73
N SER A 47 -4.33 -9.95 -26.76
CA SER A 47 -4.92 -9.11 -27.81
C SER A 47 -5.94 -8.12 -27.24
N GLU A 48 -6.81 -8.56 -26.32
CA GLU A 48 -7.75 -7.67 -25.62
C GLU A 48 -7.04 -6.55 -24.84
N ILE A 49 -5.84 -6.83 -24.30
CA ILE A 49 -5.02 -5.82 -23.61
C ILE A 49 -4.52 -4.78 -24.63
N ILE A 50 -3.96 -5.24 -25.74
CA ILE A 50 -3.43 -4.38 -26.81
C ILE A 50 -4.53 -3.49 -27.38
N ASP A 51 -5.69 -4.08 -27.70
CA ASP A 51 -6.85 -3.37 -28.23
C ASP A 51 -7.40 -2.34 -27.26
N LYS A 52 -7.35 -2.63 -25.95
CA LYS A 52 -7.82 -1.72 -24.91
C LYS A 52 -6.88 -0.53 -24.71
N PHE A 53 -5.57 -0.75 -24.78
CA PHE A 53 -4.59 0.31 -24.55
C PHE A 53 -4.29 1.12 -25.82
N GLN A 54 -4.63 0.64 -27.02
CA GLN A 54 -4.60 1.40 -28.28
C GLN A 54 -3.27 2.18 -28.49
N GLY A 55 -2.14 1.52 -28.29
CA GLY A 55 -0.82 2.13 -28.46
C GLY A 55 -0.37 3.06 -27.32
N ARG A 56 -1.13 3.18 -26.23
CA ARG A 56 -0.69 3.87 -25.01
C ARG A 56 0.37 3.04 -24.28
N GLU A 57 1.32 3.71 -23.64
CA GLU A 57 2.28 3.05 -22.76
C GLU A 57 1.56 2.41 -21.56
N TYR A 58 1.91 1.17 -21.25
CA TYR A 58 1.46 0.46 -20.07
C TYR A 58 2.61 -0.34 -19.45
N THR A 59 2.41 -0.77 -18.21
CA THR A 59 3.36 -1.60 -17.47
C THR A 59 2.71 -2.93 -17.11
N CYS A 60 3.52 -3.98 -17.06
CA CYS A 60 3.14 -5.27 -16.51
C CYS A 60 3.79 -5.44 -15.14
N GLU A 61 3.01 -5.87 -14.16
CA GLU A 61 3.48 -6.16 -12.81
C GLU A 61 3.01 -7.55 -12.40
N TYR A 62 3.76 -8.22 -11.54
CA TYR A 62 3.33 -9.49 -10.98
C TYR A 62 2.09 -9.27 -10.13
N LYS A 63 1.03 -10.03 -10.43
CA LYS A 63 -0.11 -10.13 -9.54
C LYS A 63 0.23 -11.10 -8.41
N TYR A 64 0.67 -10.56 -7.29
CA TYR A 64 0.97 -11.33 -6.09
C TYR A 64 -0.30 -11.98 -5.50
N ASP A 65 -0.11 -13.12 -4.83
CA ASP A 65 -1.16 -13.89 -4.15
C ASP A 65 -1.05 -13.65 -2.65
N GLY A 66 -1.69 -12.58 -2.16
CA GLY A 66 -1.58 -12.14 -0.78
C GLY A 66 -2.82 -11.39 -0.30
N GLU A 67 -2.62 -10.52 0.68
CA GLU A 67 -3.62 -9.58 1.13
C GLU A 67 -3.22 -8.16 0.73
N ARG A 68 -4.10 -7.48 -0.02
CA ARG A 68 -3.93 -6.06 -0.30
C ARG A 68 -3.98 -5.25 0.99
N ALA A 69 -3.00 -4.38 1.15
CA ALA A 69 -2.79 -3.55 2.32
C ALA A 69 -2.51 -2.12 1.88
N GLN A 70 -3.37 -1.19 2.31
CA GLN A 70 -3.13 0.23 2.20
C GLN A 70 -2.46 0.72 3.50
N ILE A 71 -1.19 1.10 3.40
CA ILE A 71 -0.35 1.45 4.55
C ILE A 71 -0.25 2.97 4.63
N HIS A 72 -0.76 3.54 5.72
CA HIS A 72 -0.65 4.95 6.05
C HIS A 72 0.41 5.14 7.12
N CYS A 73 1.39 6.00 6.87
CA CYS A 73 2.34 6.45 7.88
C CYS A 73 2.12 7.95 8.13
N MET A 74 1.73 8.29 9.35
CA MET A 74 1.42 9.64 9.80
C MET A 74 2.68 10.41 10.18
N GLU A 75 2.58 11.74 10.27
CA GLU A 75 3.70 12.60 10.64
C GLU A 75 4.25 12.31 12.04
N ASP A 76 3.40 11.91 12.99
CA ASP A 76 3.75 11.56 14.36
C ASP A 76 4.46 10.20 14.50
N GLY A 77 4.54 9.39 13.44
CA GLY A 77 5.11 8.04 13.49
C GLY A 77 4.08 6.92 13.47
N THR A 78 2.80 7.24 13.68
CA THR A 78 1.73 6.25 13.70
C THR A 78 1.60 5.58 12.34
N VAL A 79 1.55 4.25 12.33
CA VAL A 79 1.32 3.45 11.13
C VAL A 79 -0.03 2.77 11.22
N GLU A 80 -0.83 2.90 10.19
CA GLU A 80 -2.12 2.24 10.05
C GLU A 80 -2.16 1.42 8.77
N ILE A 81 -2.76 0.23 8.85
CA ILE A 81 -2.86 -0.69 7.72
C ILE A 81 -4.32 -1.01 7.51
N TYR A 82 -4.82 -0.80 6.30
CA TYR A 82 -6.20 -1.08 5.93
C TYR A 82 -6.28 -2.18 4.88
N SER A 83 -7.29 -3.03 4.98
CA SER A 83 -7.60 -4.04 3.98
C SER A 83 -8.16 -3.40 2.70
N ARG A 84 -8.34 -4.22 1.66
CA ARG A 84 -9.06 -3.85 0.43
C ARG A 84 -10.44 -3.21 0.70
N ASN A 85 -11.12 -3.63 1.77
CA ASN A 85 -12.47 -3.17 2.11
C ASN A 85 -12.45 -2.08 3.20
N ALA A 86 -11.33 -1.37 3.36
CA ALA A 86 -11.15 -0.32 4.38
C ALA A 86 -11.22 -0.81 5.84
N GLU A 87 -11.11 -2.12 6.08
CA GLU A 87 -11.06 -2.66 7.46
C GLU A 87 -9.67 -2.42 8.07
N ARG A 88 -9.63 -1.96 9.31
CA ARG A 88 -8.37 -1.69 10.02
C ARG A 88 -7.67 -3.01 10.40
N ASN A 89 -6.56 -3.31 9.72
CA ASN A 89 -5.73 -4.50 9.88
C ASN A 89 -4.40 -4.23 10.61
N THR A 90 -4.18 -3.03 11.15
CA THR A 90 -2.93 -2.67 11.86
C THR A 90 -2.53 -3.71 12.92
N GLY A 91 -3.47 -4.17 13.74
CA GLY A 91 -3.20 -5.15 14.80
C GLY A 91 -2.95 -6.59 14.32
N LYS A 92 -3.20 -6.89 13.04
CA LYS A 92 -2.91 -8.19 12.41
C LYS A 92 -1.44 -8.28 11.95
N TYR A 93 -0.83 -7.12 11.68
CA TYR A 93 0.50 -7.01 11.09
C TYR A 93 1.43 -6.10 11.92
N PRO A 94 1.65 -6.38 13.22
CA PRO A 94 2.54 -5.57 14.06
C PRO A 94 3.99 -5.61 13.55
N ASP A 95 4.39 -6.71 12.90
CA ASP A 95 5.69 -6.86 12.24
C ASP A 95 5.85 -5.91 11.04
N VAL A 96 4.80 -5.74 10.22
CA VAL A 96 4.80 -4.79 9.11
C VAL A 96 4.85 -3.36 9.63
N VAL A 97 4.07 -3.04 10.66
CA VAL A 97 4.11 -1.73 11.35
C VAL A 97 5.53 -1.41 11.80
N ASP A 98 6.17 -2.33 12.52
CA ASP A 98 7.53 -2.18 13.04
C ASP A 98 8.58 -2.04 11.90
N ALA A 99 8.45 -2.80 10.81
CA ALA A 99 9.31 -2.62 9.64
C ALA A 99 9.14 -1.25 8.96
N ILE A 100 7.89 -0.78 8.80
CA ILE A 100 7.60 0.53 8.22
C ILE A 100 8.18 1.65 9.09
N SER A 101 8.04 1.56 10.41
CA SER A 101 8.62 2.54 11.34
C SER A 101 10.15 2.59 11.25
N ARG A 102 10.82 1.44 11.07
CA ARG A 102 12.29 1.39 10.93
C ARG A 102 12.84 1.96 9.62
N ILE A 103 12.13 1.78 8.52
CA ILE A 103 12.60 2.27 7.22
C ILE A 103 12.31 3.75 7.02
N ARG A 104 11.46 4.35 7.85
CA ARG A 104 11.11 5.76 7.73
C ARG A 104 12.34 6.64 7.91
N LYS A 105 12.72 7.35 6.84
CA LYS A 105 13.79 8.34 6.87
C LYS A 105 13.29 9.69 7.41
N PRO A 106 14.17 10.53 7.99
CA PRO A 106 13.79 11.88 8.43
C PRO A 106 13.21 12.76 7.32
N THR A 107 13.61 12.54 6.06
CA THR A 107 13.10 13.25 4.88
C THR A 107 11.67 12.88 4.50
N VAL A 108 11.17 11.75 5.01
CA VAL A 108 9.82 11.25 4.72
C VAL A 108 9.01 11.34 6.02
N LYS A 109 8.18 12.36 6.10
CA LYS A 109 7.34 12.64 7.27
C LYS A 109 6.07 11.79 7.26
N SER A 110 5.44 11.67 6.10
CA SER A 110 4.16 10.98 5.98
C SER A 110 3.98 10.41 4.58
N PHE A 111 3.30 9.28 4.46
CA PHE A 111 3.04 8.66 3.16
C PHE A 111 1.85 7.68 3.20
N VAL A 112 1.32 7.37 2.02
CA VAL A 112 0.36 6.26 1.82
C VAL A 112 0.82 5.37 0.68
N LEU A 113 1.01 4.09 0.97
CA LEU A 113 1.37 3.06 0.00
C LEU A 113 0.21 2.10 -0.24
N ASP A 114 0.08 1.65 -1.48
CA ASP A 114 -0.75 0.51 -1.84
C ASP A 114 0.16 -0.69 -2.10
N CYS A 115 -0.09 -1.78 -1.37
CA CYS A 115 0.83 -2.90 -1.27
C CYS A 115 0.08 -4.24 -1.28
N GLU A 116 0.80 -5.31 -1.59
CA GLU A 116 0.39 -6.69 -1.31
C GLU A 116 1.26 -7.27 -0.20
N ILE A 117 0.67 -7.74 0.89
CA ILE A 117 1.34 -8.51 1.92
C ILE A 117 1.24 -9.98 1.55
N VAL A 118 2.38 -10.66 1.38
CA VAL A 118 2.43 -12.09 1.05
C VAL A 118 3.16 -12.88 2.14
N ALA A 119 2.79 -14.14 2.33
CA ALA A 119 3.58 -15.04 3.17
C ALA A 119 4.95 -15.31 2.52
N TYR A 120 6.00 -15.37 3.32
CA TYR A 120 7.36 -15.46 2.82
C TYR A 120 8.22 -16.39 3.69
N ASP A 121 8.86 -17.36 3.04
CA ASP A 121 9.84 -18.26 3.64
C ASP A 121 11.22 -17.62 3.55
N ARG A 122 11.82 -17.31 4.70
CA ARG A 122 13.11 -16.62 4.78
C ARG A 122 14.31 -17.53 4.57
N GLU A 123 14.19 -18.78 4.97
CA GLU A 123 15.26 -19.76 4.82
C GLU A 123 15.41 -20.11 3.34
N LYS A 124 14.27 -20.41 2.69
CA LYS A 124 14.22 -20.78 1.27
C LYS A 124 14.11 -19.58 0.34
N LYS A 125 13.97 -18.36 0.88
CA LYS A 125 13.86 -17.09 0.16
C LYS A 125 12.79 -17.12 -0.95
N ARG A 126 11.58 -17.55 -0.61
CA ARG A 126 10.47 -17.70 -1.57
C ARG A 126 9.13 -17.26 -1.02
N ILE A 127 8.27 -16.80 -1.93
CA ILE A 127 6.86 -16.51 -1.62
C ILE A 127 6.13 -17.83 -1.35
N LEU A 128 5.25 -17.81 -0.35
CA LEU A 128 4.38 -18.92 0.02
C LEU A 128 2.94 -18.65 -0.43
N PRO A 129 2.12 -19.70 -0.65
CA PRO A 129 0.73 -19.54 -1.06
C PRO A 129 -0.11 -18.72 -0.07
N PHE A 130 -1.15 -18.05 -0.56
CA PHE A 130 -2.10 -17.30 0.27
C PHE A 130 -2.70 -18.12 1.40
N GLN A 131 -2.92 -19.43 1.21
CA GLN A 131 -3.42 -20.32 2.26
C GLN A 131 -2.56 -20.26 3.52
N ILE A 132 -1.23 -20.17 3.38
CA ILE A 132 -0.32 -20.03 4.53
C ILE A 132 -0.51 -18.67 5.19
N LEU A 133 -0.61 -17.59 4.42
CA LEU A 133 -0.88 -16.25 4.92
C LEU A 133 -2.20 -16.19 5.72
N SER A 134 -3.24 -16.87 5.23
CA SER A 134 -4.57 -16.90 5.83
C SER A 134 -4.62 -17.54 7.22
N THR A 135 -3.59 -18.30 7.60
CA THR A 135 -3.45 -18.88 8.94
C THR A 135 -3.00 -17.88 10.02
N ARG A 136 -2.57 -16.67 9.62
CA ARG A 136 -2.20 -15.64 10.59
C ARG A 136 -3.40 -15.21 11.44
N ALA A 137 -3.17 -15.07 12.74
CA ALA A 137 -4.15 -14.55 13.68
C ALA A 137 -4.61 -13.13 13.26
N ARG A 138 -5.90 -12.83 13.46
CA ARG A 138 -6.52 -11.58 12.98
C ARG A 138 -6.50 -10.45 14.01
N LYS A 139 -6.40 -10.77 15.31
CA LYS A 139 -6.46 -9.80 16.43
C LYS A 139 -5.48 -10.20 17.52
N GLY A 140 -5.01 -9.21 18.28
CA GLY A 140 -4.16 -9.42 19.46
C GLY A 140 -2.79 -10.05 19.13
N VAL A 141 -2.29 -9.85 17.91
CA VAL A 141 -1.00 -10.41 17.49
C VAL A 141 0.11 -9.58 18.11
N THR A 142 1.04 -10.23 18.82
CA THR A 142 2.32 -9.62 19.20
C THR A 142 3.42 -10.10 18.26
N ILE A 143 4.54 -9.35 18.18
CA ILE A 143 5.65 -9.71 17.29
C ILE A 143 6.20 -11.11 17.60
N ASN A 144 6.24 -11.49 18.88
CA ASN A 144 6.77 -12.77 19.33
C ASN A 144 5.88 -13.97 18.95
N ASP A 145 4.59 -13.75 18.71
CA ASP A 145 3.63 -14.81 18.36
C ASP A 145 3.60 -15.13 16.86
N ILE A 146 4.38 -14.41 16.05
CA ILE A 146 4.33 -14.51 14.59
C ILE A 146 5.07 -15.76 14.11
N LYS A 147 4.29 -16.76 13.71
CA LYS A 147 4.81 -17.99 13.07
C LYS A 147 5.01 -17.85 11.56
N VAL A 148 4.18 -17.04 10.90
CA VAL A 148 4.21 -16.84 9.45
C VAL A 148 4.82 -15.48 9.14
N SER A 149 6.08 -15.51 8.69
CA SER A 149 6.76 -14.34 8.14
C SER A 149 6.06 -13.84 6.88
N VAL A 150 6.07 -12.52 6.70
CA VAL A 150 5.51 -11.86 5.52
C VAL A 150 6.53 -10.95 4.85
N CYS A 151 6.23 -10.60 3.60
CA CYS A 151 6.91 -9.57 2.83
C CYS A 151 5.86 -8.64 2.22
N THR A 152 6.14 -7.34 2.22
CA THR A 152 5.24 -6.30 1.71
C THR A 152 5.72 -5.80 0.36
N PHE A 153 4.95 -6.04 -0.69
CA PHE A 153 5.21 -5.62 -2.06
C PHE A 153 4.40 -4.37 -2.40
N GLY A 154 5.00 -3.19 -2.26
CA GLY A 154 4.37 -1.94 -2.67
C GLY A 154 4.33 -1.80 -4.20
N PHE A 155 3.19 -1.41 -4.75
CA PHE A 155 3.01 -1.23 -6.20
C PHE A 155 2.49 0.18 -6.57
N ASP A 156 1.97 0.94 -5.60
CA ASP A 156 1.56 2.33 -5.83
C ASP A 156 1.86 3.22 -4.60
N ILE A 157 1.98 4.53 -4.83
CA ILE A 157 2.07 5.55 -3.79
C ILE A 157 1.00 6.61 -4.01
N LEU A 158 0.14 6.79 -3.02
CA LEU A 158 -1.07 7.61 -3.14
C LEU A 158 -0.88 8.99 -2.51
N TYR A 159 0.10 9.13 -1.61
CA TYR A 159 0.40 10.36 -0.91
C TYR A 159 1.83 10.33 -0.36
N ILE A 160 2.51 11.48 -0.35
CA ILE A 160 3.81 11.64 0.31
C ILE A 160 3.97 13.09 0.80
N ASN A 161 4.42 13.28 2.04
CA ASN A 161 4.84 14.57 2.62
C ASN A 161 3.87 15.74 2.33
N GLY A 162 2.59 15.60 2.66
CA GLY A 162 1.60 16.66 2.42
C GLY A 162 1.03 16.69 1.00
N LYS A 163 1.57 15.94 0.04
CA LYS A 163 1.12 15.93 -1.36
C LYS A 163 0.29 14.68 -1.69
N PRO A 164 -1.04 14.82 -1.92
CA PRO A 164 -1.85 13.77 -2.52
C PRO A 164 -1.44 13.53 -3.98
N LEU A 165 -1.37 12.26 -4.38
CA LEU A 165 -0.99 11.84 -5.73
C LEU A 165 -2.12 11.12 -6.47
N LEU A 166 -3.32 11.01 -5.89
CA LEU A 166 -4.43 10.24 -6.45
C LEU A 166 -4.87 10.69 -7.86
N GLN A 167 -4.67 11.98 -8.18
CA GLN A 167 -5.00 12.55 -9.48
C GLN A 167 -3.80 12.61 -10.45
N GLU A 168 -2.61 12.22 -9.99
CA GLU A 168 -1.41 12.18 -10.81
C GLU A 168 -1.40 10.92 -11.68
N GLN A 169 -0.72 10.98 -12.82
CA GLN A 169 -0.55 9.83 -13.69
C GLN A 169 0.28 8.72 -13.00
N LEU A 170 -0.01 7.45 -13.32
CA LEU A 170 0.72 6.30 -12.74
C LEU A 170 2.24 6.43 -12.93
N LYS A 171 2.71 6.96 -14.06
CA LYS A 171 4.13 7.20 -14.32
C LYS A 171 4.77 8.08 -13.25
N VAL A 172 4.12 9.21 -12.92
CA VAL A 172 4.59 10.14 -11.88
C VAL A 172 4.59 9.47 -10.51
N ARG A 173 3.49 8.77 -10.16
CA ARG A 173 3.41 8.05 -8.88
C ARG A 173 4.52 7.00 -8.74
N ARG A 174 4.78 6.24 -9.81
CA ARG A 174 5.85 5.25 -9.83
C ARG A 174 7.24 5.87 -9.71
N GLU A 175 7.51 6.98 -10.39
CA GLU A 175 8.78 7.70 -10.24
C GLU A 175 8.99 8.16 -8.78
N VAL A 176 7.95 8.72 -8.16
CA VAL A 176 7.98 9.09 -6.73
C VAL A 176 8.23 7.85 -5.85
N PHE A 177 7.53 6.75 -6.11
CA PHE A 177 7.68 5.50 -5.37
C PHE A 177 9.10 4.92 -5.48
N PHE A 178 9.67 4.88 -6.69
CA PHE A 178 11.04 4.41 -6.91
C PHE A 178 12.07 5.33 -6.29
N ASN A 179 11.89 6.65 -6.37
CA ASN A 179 12.80 7.60 -5.73
C ASN A 179 12.78 7.44 -4.21
N TRP A 180 11.59 7.25 -3.63
CA TRP A 180 11.43 6.92 -2.21
C TRP A 180 12.13 5.60 -1.86
N GLN A 181 11.93 4.54 -2.64
CA GLN A 181 12.62 3.25 -2.45
C GLN A 181 14.14 3.34 -2.57
N LEU A 182 14.66 4.10 -3.55
CA LEU A 182 16.10 4.27 -3.74
C LEU A 182 16.72 5.02 -2.56
N GLN A 183 16.00 5.97 -1.98
CA GLN A 183 16.42 6.59 -0.73
C GLN A 183 16.53 5.51 0.37
N LEU A 184 15.60 4.56 0.49
CA LEU A 184 15.72 3.45 1.45
C LEU A 184 16.94 2.54 1.19
N HIS A 185 17.27 2.28 -0.07
CA HIS A 185 18.26 1.27 -0.50
C HIS A 185 19.71 1.76 -0.65
N GLN A 186 20.09 2.94 -0.15
CA GLN A 186 21.51 3.36 -0.10
C GLN A 186 22.41 2.46 0.78
N MET A 187 21.96 1.28 1.21
CA MET A 187 22.75 0.24 1.89
C MET A 187 22.79 -1.14 1.22
N THR A 188 22.20 -1.39 0.03
CA THR A 188 22.36 -2.71 -0.63
C THR A 188 22.54 -2.62 -2.15
N SER A 189 23.46 -3.45 -2.66
CA SER A 189 24.12 -3.33 -3.97
C SER A 189 23.18 -3.23 -5.20
N ARG A 190 23.73 -2.62 -6.27
CA ARG A 190 23.21 -2.33 -7.62
C ARG A 190 22.43 -3.44 -8.37
N ARG A 191 22.22 -4.63 -7.82
CA ARG A 191 21.67 -5.80 -8.54
C ARG A 191 20.15 -5.97 -8.44
N TYR A 192 19.44 -5.19 -7.62
CA TYR A 192 18.00 -5.35 -7.35
C TYR A 192 17.10 -4.24 -7.93
N LYS A 193 17.45 -3.69 -9.10
CA LYS A 193 16.64 -2.64 -9.75
C LYS A 193 15.22 -3.10 -10.16
N ASN A 194 14.95 -4.41 -10.18
CA ASN A 194 13.65 -4.98 -10.54
C ASN A 194 12.95 -5.71 -9.37
N PHE A 195 13.50 -5.64 -8.15
CA PHE A 195 12.92 -6.33 -7.00
C PHE A 195 12.37 -5.32 -6.02
N LEU A 196 11.05 -5.18 -6.11
CA LEU A 196 10.15 -4.54 -5.16
C LEU A 196 10.59 -4.81 -3.71
N THR A 197 10.69 -3.72 -2.94
CA THR A 197 11.09 -3.63 -1.53
C THR A 197 10.94 -4.93 -0.73
N TYR A 198 12.06 -5.56 -0.36
CA TYR A 198 12.07 -6.61 0.65
C TYR A 198 11.95 -5.99 2.05
N LEU A 199 10.72 -5.78 2.53
CA LEU A 199 10.48 -5.49 3.94
C LEU A 199 10.35 -6.81 4.72
N SER A 200 11.48 -7.51 4.90
CA SER A 200 11.54 -8.66 5.81
C SER A 200 11.64 -8.15 7.25
N THR A 201 10.61 -8.37 8.04
CA THR A 201 10.47 -7.97 9.45
C THR A 201 11.43 -8.76 10.37
N PRO A 202 12.53 -8.26 10.94
CA PRO A 202 13.40 -9.09 11.80
C PRO A 202 12.60 -9.86 12.87
N VAL A 203 12.75 -11.19 12.90
CA VAL A 203 12.29 -11.99 14.04
C VAL A 203 13.38 -11.83 15.09
N VAL A 204 13.03 -11.25 16.23
CA VAL A 204 13.92 -11.23 17.40
C VAL A 204 14.19 -12.69 17.75
N LYS A 205 15.45 -13.11 17.62
CA LYS A 205 15.88 -14.41 18.10
C LYS A 205 15.69 -14.41 19.62
N GLY A 206 14.79 -15.25 20.12
CA GLY A 206 14.89 -15.78 21.48
C GLY A 206 16.02 -16.79 21.56
#